data_AF-A0A1V4TRM6-F1
#
_entry.id   AF-A0A1V4TRM6-F1
#
_cell.length_a   1.000
_cell.length_b   1.000
_cell.length_c   1.000
_cell.angle_alpha   90.00
_cell.angle_beta   90.00
_cell.angle_gamma   90.00
#
_symmetry.space_group_name_H-M   'P 1'
#
loop_
_entity.id
_entity.type
_entity.pdbx_description
1 polymer ?
#
loop_
_entity_poly.entity_id
_entity_poly.type
_entity_poly.pdbx_seq_one_letter_code
_entity_poly.pdbx_strand_id
1 'polypeptide(L)'
;MKRSMFVFRIALLTILVTVCMYPVLADFGEIPVRGVISKIDKPNNTISINTSTGELTGEVPDRVALDVFFLLEDVEAVWSNSSGGKWVTIAISAPYSRNPATPYFIGDPTKITIPLSGDFSLNITRFPDCSRCNGSICQVAYANISLFKEGNMISEIRHYPKENASRRFEHNFSYYGRYSHDAVYISYVYGDMSSESCTGVPNTGDCQPKEVVEYWHFTNDTSFAVMHPDPATRQWWALESELAPKAVNGRTVGAVEYHFDRVGHDPGLLLTPGYRWMVILLCLTGLGLLALAILVRKGRK
;
A
#
# COMPACT_ATOMS: atom_id res chain seq x y z
N MET A 1 34.80 -41.41 28.66
CA MET A 1 34.71 -39.94 28.83
C MET A 1 34.88 -39.13 27.53
N LYS A 2 35.82 -39.43 26.62
CA LYS A 2 36.08 -38.60 25.41
C LYS A 2 34.91 -38.43 24.43
N ARG A 3 34.03 -39.43 24.25
CA ARG A 3 32.86 -39.32 23.34
C ARG A 3 31.80 -38.31 23.81
N SER A 4 31.68 -38.06 25.11
CA SER A 4 30.67 -37.14 25.66
C SER A 4 30.99 -35.67 25.39
N MET A 5 32.27 -35.31 25.28
CA MET A 5 32.67 -33.92 24.97
C MET A 5 32.43 -33.55 23.51
N PHE A 6 32.49 -34.52 22.59
CA PHE A 6 32.32 -34.27 21.16
C PHE A 6 30.87 -33.92 20.81
N VAL A 7 29.91 -34.66 21.37
CA VAL A 7 28.47 -34.41 21.15
C VAL A 7 28.05 -33.05 21.73
N PHE A 8 28.58 -32.68 22.90
CA PHE A 8 28.28 -31.38 23.52
C PHE A 8 28.82 -30.21 22.69
N ARG A 9 30.02 -30.34 22.13
CA ARG A 9 30.61 -29.30 21.26
C ARG A 9 29.82 -29.12 19.97
N ILE A 10 29.36 -30.21 19.35
CA ILE A 10 28.51 -30.12 18.15
C ILE A 10 27.19 -29.45 18.48
N ALA A 11 26.49 -29.88 19.55
CA ALA A 11 25.21 -29.30 19.93
C ALA A 11 25.32 -27.80 20.26
N LEU A 12 26.37 -27.38 20.97
CA LEU A 12 26.64 -25.98 21.27
C LEU A 12 26.88 -25.17 19.98
N LEU A 13 27.64 -25.73 19.04
CA LEU A 13 27.95 -25.07 17.76
C LEU A 13 26.71 -24.97 16.86
N THR A 14 25.84 -25.99 16.87
CA THR A 14 24.53 -25.92 16.19
C THR A 14 23.68 -24.82 16.82
N ILE A 15 23.53 -24.78 18.14
CA ILE A 15 22.75 -23.73 18.83
C ILE A 15 23.33 -22.33 18.53
N LEU A 16 24.66 -22.18 18.55
CA LEU A 16 25.31 -20.91 18.25
C LEU A 16 25.04 -20.46 16.80
N VAL A 17 25.16 -21.38 15.83
CA VAL A 17 24.86 -21.09 14.42
C VAL A 17 23.38 -20.74 14.23
N THR A 18 22.46 -21.48 14.86
CA THR A 18 21.03 -21.19 14.76
C THR A 18 20.71 -19.84 15.41
N VAL A 19 21.20 -19.55 16.62
CA VAL A 19 20.95 -18.28 17.31
C VAL A 19 21.61 -17.09 16.60
N CYS A 20 22.78 -17.27 15.97
CA CYS A 20 23.45 -16.21 15.21
C CYS A 20 22.85 -16.00 13.80
N MET A 21 22.15 -16.97 13.23
CA MET A 21 21.47 -16.84 11.93
C MET A 21 20.02 -16.33 12.07
N TYR A 22 19.39 -16.46 13.24
CA TYR A 22 18.03 -16.00 13.48
C TYR A 22 17.80 -14.46 13.45
N PRO A 23 18.75 -13.56 13.84
CA PRO A 23 18.47 -12.13 13.84
C PRO A 23 18.49 -11.47 12.45
N VAL A 24 18.88 -12.19 11.38
CA VAL A 24 18.90 -11.62 10.01
C VAL A 24 17.54 -11.74 9.30
N LEU A 25 16.60 -12.50 9.87
CA LEU A 25 15.23 -12.64 9.36
C LEU A 25 14.20 -11.88 10.21
N ALA A 26 14.64 -10.92 11.04
CA ALA A 26 13.75 -9.85 11.48
C ALA A 26 13.41 -9.02 10.25
N ASP A 27 12.51 -9.59 9.46
CA ASP A 27 12.06 -9.10 8.17
C ASP A 27 11.72 -7.63 8.36
N PHE A 28 12.33 -6.79 7.54
CA PHE A 28 11.95 -5.39 7.36
C PHE A 28 10.59 -5.40 6.66
N GLY A 29 9.60 -5.94 7.36
CA GLY A 29 8.35 -6.40 6.80
C GLY A 29 7.41 -5.22 6.61
N GLU A 30 6.91 -5.12 5.40
CA GLU A 30 5.69 -4.39 5.12
C GLU A 30 4.51 -5.20 5.67
N ILE A 31 3.73 -4.58 6.56
CA ILE A 31 2.61 -5.23 7.23
C ILE A 31 1.32 -4.64 6.66
N PRO A 32 0.51 -5.44 5.95
CA PRO A 32 -0.82 -5.00 5.56
C PRO A 32 -1.69 -4.90 6.81
N VAL A 33 -2.38 -3.77 6.95
CA VAL A 33 -3.28 -3.47 8.05
C VAL A 33 -4.62 -2.97 7.52
N ARG A 34 -5.67 -3.26 8.27
CA ARG A 34 -7.00 -2.70 8.05
C ARG A 34 -7.47 -2.04 9.32
N GLY A 35 -8.16 -0.92 9.17
CA GLY A 35 -8.62 -0.15 10.31
C GLY A 35 -9.35 1.11 9.89
N VAL A 36 -9.55 1.97 10.88
CA VAL A 36 -10.27 3.24 10.72
C VAL A 36 -9.33 4.39 10.98
N ILE A 37 -9.35 5.42 10.13
CA ILE A 37 -8.53 6.62 10.36
C ILE A 37 -8.99 7.31 11.65
N SER A 38 -8.09 7.39 12.64
CA SER A 38 -8.36 7.98 13.95
C SER A 38 -7.82 9.40 14.10
N LYS A 39 -6.74 9.74 13.37
CA LYS A 39 -6.10 11.06 13.44
C LYS A 39 -5.40 11.40 12.12
N ILE A 40 -5.44 12.68 11.74
CA ILE A 40 -4.66 13.25 10.64
C ILE A 40 -3.88 14.45 11.18
N ASP A 41 -2.55 14.41 11.09
CA ASP A 41 -1.64 15.43 11.62
C ASP A 41 -0.88 16.09 10.45
N LYS A 42 -1.47 17.17 9.91
CA LYS A 42 -0.92 17.90 8.75
C LYS A 42 0.49 18.46 8.98
N PRO A 43 0.80 19.10 10.14
CA PRO A 43 2.14 19.58 10.43
C PRO A 43 3.22 18.49 10.37
N ASN A 44 2.89 17.28 10.84
CA ASN A 44 3.84 16.16 10.90
C ASN A 44 3.78 15.22 9.68
N ASN A 45 2.87 15.47 8.73
CA ASN A 45 2.56 14.60 7.60
C ASN A 45 2.22 13.16 8.00
N THR A 46 1.49 12.97 9.10
CA THR A 46 1.15 11.63 9.58
C THR A 46 -0.34 11.36 9.59
N ILE A 47 -0.68 10.09 9.37
CA ILE A 47 -2.02 9.53 9.57
C ILE A 47 -1.92 8.43 10.61
N SER A 48 -2.86 8.42 11.55
CA SER A 48 -3.07 7.35 12.53
C SER A 48 -4.26 6.49 12.12
N ILE A 49 -4.06 5.17 12.11
CA ILE A 49 -5.08 4.18 11.80
C ILE A 49 -5.28 3.30 13.02
N ASN A 50 -6.51 3.26 13.53
CA ASN A 50 -6.91 2.36 14.60
C ASN A 50 -7.24 0.99 14.02
N THR A 51 -6.47 -0.02 14.38
CA THR A 51 -6.58 -1.40 13.88
C THR A 51 -7.05 -2.33 15.00
N SER A 52 -7.30 -3.61 14.67
CA SER A 52 -7.65 -4.62 15.67
C SER A 52 -6.56 -4.91 16.70
N THR A 53 -5.31 -4.54 16.43
CA THR A 53 -4.16 -4.75 17.32
C THR A 53 -3.69 -3.48 18.01
N GLY A 54 -4.30 -2.33 17.73
CA GLY A 54 -3.97 -1.02 18.28
C GLY A 54 -3.86 0.07 17.22
N GLU A 55 -3.42 1.25 17.64
CA GLU A 55 -3.23 2.40 16.76
C GLU A 55 -1.81 2.42 16.19
N LEU A 56 -1.70 2.60 14.87
CA LEU A 56 -0.45 2.79 14.15
C LEU A 56 -0.42 4.19 13.56
N THR A 57 0.68 4.92 13.70
CA THR A 57 0.81 6.33 13.24
C THR A 57 2.05 6.54 12.42
N GLY A 58 1.89 6.85 11.14
CA GLY A 58 3.03 6.91 10.22
C GLY A 58 2.96 8.04 9.22
N GLU A 59 4.13 8.36 8.65
CA GLU A 59 4.27 9.34 7.58
C GLU A 59 3.56 8.85 6.31
N VAL A 60 2.80 9.72 5.66
CA VAL A 60 2.07 9.38 4.42
C VAL A 60 3.00 9.33 3.19
N PRO A 61 2.66 8.56 2.15
CA PRO A 61 3.50 8.47 0.94
C PRO A 61 3.56 9.79 0.15
N ASP A 62 2.44 10.52 0.11
CA ASP A 62 2.36 11.89 -0.43
C ASP A 62 1.48 12.75 0.49
N ARG A 63 1.82 14.05 0.62
CA ARG A 63 1.07 14.99 1.46
C ARG A 63 -0.38 15.19 1.03
N VAL A 64 -0.70 14.95 -0.25
CA VAL A 64 -2.08 14.95 -0.77
C VAL A 64 -2.95 14.00 0.06
N ALA A 65 -2.40 12.90 0.60
CA ALA A 65 -3.12 11.99 1.52
C ALA A 65 -3.80 12.71 2.69
N LEU A 66 -3.23 13.81 3.17
CA LEU A 66 -3.74 14.54 4.33
C LEU A 66 -4.97 15.40 4.01
N ASP A 67 -5.27 15.60 2.72
CA ASP A 67 -6.38 16.43 2.24
C ASP A 67 -7.55 15.61 1.67
N VAL A 68 -7.33 14.32 1.48
CA VAL A 68 -8.19 13.42 0.68
C VAL A 68 -8.78 12.29 1.51
N PHE A 69 -8.07 11.87 2.55
CA PHE A 69 -8.59 10.96 3.55
C PHE A 69 -9.27 11.74 4.67
N PHE A 70 -10.30 11.15 5.26
CA PHE A 70 -11.09 11.74 6.33
C PHE A 70 -11.08 10.90 7.59
N LEU A 71 -11.37 11.53 8.73
CA LEU A 71 -11.53 10.81 9.99
C LEU A 71 -12.71 9.83 9.88
N LEU A 72 -12.57 8.69 10.55
CA LEU A 72 -13.55 7.62 10.60
C LEU A 72 -13.74 6.85 9.28
N GLU A 73 -12.89 7.05 8.27
CA GLU A 73 -12.89 6.22 7.06
C GLU A 73 -12.25 4.86 7.31
N ASP A 74 -12.90 3.81 6.79
CA ASP A 74 -12.34 2.46 6.71
C ASP A 74 -11.29 2.40 5.60
N VAL A 75 -10.09 1.95 5.97
CA VAL A 75 -8.95 1.90 5.06
C VAL A 75 -8.22 0.57 5.14
N GLU A 76 -7.62 0.20 4.01
CA GLU A 76 -6.53 -0.76 3.94
C GLU A 76 -5.23 0.00 3.72
N ALA A 77 -4.20 -0.32 4.49
CA ALA A 77 -2.91 0.32 4.38
C ALA A 77 -1.77 -0.68 4.53
N VAL A 78 -0.59 -0.32 4.06
CA VAL A 78 0.62 -1.12 4.25
C VAL A 78 1.63 -0.31 5.03
N TRP A 79 2.01 -0.84 6.18
CA TRP A 79 2.92 -0.21 7.13
C TRP A 79 4.34 -0.73 6.96
N SER A 80 5.34 0.15 6.89
CA SER A 80 6.75 -0.23 6.83
C SER A 80 7.45 0.01 8.17
N ASN A 81 7.96 -1.08 8.78
CA ASN A 81 8.77 -1.00 10.00
C ASN A 81 10.19 -0.49 9.75
N SER A 82 10.71 -0.61 8.53
CA SER A 82 12.10 -0.25 8.19
C SER A 82 12.35 1.26 8.17
N SER A 83 11.29 2.06 8.16
CA SER A 83 11.36 3.49 7.85
C SER A 83 10.93 4.40 9.00
N GLY A 84 10.87 3.87 10.23
CA GLY A 84 10.45 4.63 11.42
C GLY A 84 8.94 4.85 11.49
N GLY A 85 8.17 3.97 10.85
CA GLY A 85 6.72 4.05 10.77
C GLY A 85 6.26 4.94 9.63
N LYS A 86 6.37 4.43 8.40
CA LYS A 86 5.79 5.07 7.22
C LYS A 86 4.73 4.18 6.60
N TRP A 87 3.72 4.82 6.05
CA TRP A 87 2.77 4.18 5.17
C TRP A 87 3.43 4.03 3.79
N VAL A 88 3.42 2.82 3.25
CA VAL A 88 3.82 2.53 1.86
C VAL A 88 2.66 2.84 0.93
N THR A 89 1.46 2.43 1.34
CA THR A 89 0.21 2.65 0.62
C THR A 89 -0.94 2.81 1.60
N ILE A 90 -1.91 3.66 1.27
CA ILE A 90 -3.19 3.81 1.97
C ILE A 90 -4.29 3.81 0.91
N ALA A 91 -5.33 3.01 1.10
CA ALA A 91 -6.45 2.86 0.19
C ALA A 91 -7.78 2.88 0.97
N ILE A 92 -8.79 3.59 0.46
CA ILE A 92 -10.14 3.54 1.02
C ILE A 92 -10.70 2.14 0.80
N SER A 93 -11.16 1.50 1.86
CA SER A 93 -11.80 0.19 1.79
C SER A 93 -13.29 0.39 1.96
N ALA A 94 -14.05 0.42 0.85
CA ALA A 94 -15.51 0.56 0.92
C ALA A 94 -16.13 -0.57 1.77
N PRO A 95 -16.62 -0.29 2.99
CA PRO A 95 -16.82 -1.31 4.01
C PRO A 95 -18.11 -2.13 3.83
N TYR A 96 -18.97 -1.77 2.87
CA TYR A 96 -20.34 -2.31 2.77
C TYR A 96 -20.63 -3.18 1.54
N SER A 97 -19.63 -3.50 0.72
CA SER A 97 -19.83 -4.44 -0.39
C SER A 97 -19.36 -5.84 -0.02
N ARG A 98 -20.10 -6.87 -0.49
CA ARG A 98 -19.65 -8.28 -0.42
C ARG A 98 -18.28 -8.49 -1.08
N ASN A 99 -17.94 -7.62 -2.04
CA ASN A 99 -16.67 -7.56 -2.72
C ASN A 99 -16.08 -6.16 -2.46
N PRO A 100 -15.30 -5.97 -1.38
CA PRO A 100 -14.70 -4.67 -1.08
C PRO A 100 -13.83 -4.26 -2.25
N ALA A 101 -13.97 -3.02 -2.68
CA ALA A 101 -13.17 -2.45 -3.74
C ALA A 101 -12.79 -1.02 -3.36
N THR A 102 -11.62 -0.58 -3.81
CA THR A 102 -11.13 0.75 -3.50
C THR A 102 -11.42 1.72 -4.64
N PRO A 103 -12.15 2.82 -4.38
CA PRO A 103 -12.25 3.92 -5.33
C PRO A 103 -11.01 4.80 -5.32
N TYR A 104 -10.14 4.67 -4.31
CA TYR A 104 -9.11 5.65 -4.05
C TYR A 104 -7.92 5.08 -3.28
N PHE A 105 -6.71 5.33 -3.77
CA PHE A 105 -5.50 5.04 -3.02
C PHE A 105 -4.36 6.02 -3.32
N ILE A 106 -3.42 6.10 -2.38
CA ILE A 106 -2.11 6.73 -2.56
C ILE A 106 -1.03 5.75 -2.12
N GLY A 107 -0.03 5.53 -2.97
CA GLY A 107 1.18 4.78 -2.64
C GLY A 107 1.56 3.79 -3.74
N ASP A 108 2.24 2.71 -3.36
CA ASP A 108 2.60 1.62 -4.27
C ASP A 108 1.34 0.75 -4.54
N PRO A 109 0.83 0.72 -5.79
CA PRO A 109 -0.36 -0.05 -6.14
C PRO A 109 -0.17 -1.56 -5.99
N THR A 110 1.06 -2.07 -6.04
CA THR A 110 1.35 -3.50 -5.89
C THR A 110 1.13 -4.00 -4.47
N LYS A 111 0.97 -3.08 -3.50
CA LYS A 111 0.79 -3.38 -2.08
C LYS A 111 -0.68 -3.43 -1.66
N ILE A 112 -1.59 -3.04 -2.54
CA ILE A 112 -3.03 -3.05 -2.28
C ILE A 112 -3.56 -4.45 -2.55
N THR A 113 -4.28 -5.03 -1.58
CA THR A 113 -4.89 -6.36 -1.74
C THR A 113 -6.35 -6.29 -2.15
N ILE A 114 -7.02 -5.18 -1.88
CA ILE A 114 -8.38 -4.91 -2.38
C ILE A 114 -8.36 -4.52 -3.87
N PRO A 115 -9.26 -5.07 -4.70
CA PRO A 115 -9.38 -4.67 -6.10
C PRO A 115 -9.78 -3.20 -6.23
N LEU A 116 -9.44 -2.57 -7.35
CA LEU A 116 -9.95 -1.24 -7.66
C LEU A 116 -11.45 -1.33 -8.00
N SER A 117 -12.22 -0.32 -7.61
CA SER A 117 -13.65 -0.28 -7.94
C SER A 117 -13.87 -0.15 -9.45
N GLY A 118 -15.01 -0.61 -9.97
CA GLY A 118 -15.35 -0.52 -11.40
C GLY A 118 -14.63 -1.52 -12.31
N ASP A 119 -14.13 -2.62 -11.75
CA ASP A 119 -13.37 -3.66 -12.45
C ASP A 119 -12.13 -3.13 -13.18
N PHE A 120 -11.60 -2.00 -12.68
CA PHE A 120 -10.36 -1.43 -13.14
C PHE A 120 -9.17 -2.19 -12.55
N SER A 121 -8.07 -2.22 -13.31
CA SER A 121 -6.77 -2.63 -12.78
C SER A 121 -5.65 -1.83 -13.43
N LEU A 122 -4.51 -1.77 -12.74
CA LEU A 122 -3.33 -1.03 -13.19
C LEU A 122 -2.18 -2.00 -13.41
N ASN A 123 -1.45 -1.77 -14.48
CA ASN A 123 -0.11 -2.33 -14.66
C ASN A 123 0.87 -1.17 -14.83
N ILE A 124 1.96 -1.20 -14.07
CA ILE A 124 2.95 -0.13 -14.07
C ILE A 124 4.32 -0.74 -14.36
N THR A 125 4.93 -0.29 -15.46
CA THR A 125 6.29 -0.66 -15.84
C THR A 125 7.19 0.55 -15.72
N ARG A 126 8.25 0.44 -14.91
CA ARG A 126 9.15 1.54 -14.56
C ARG A 126 10.46 1.46 -15.34
N PHE A 127 11.07 2.61 -15.58
CA PHE A 127 12.36 2.74 -16.25
C PHE A 127 13.26 3.67 -15.43
N PRO A 128 14.44 3.23 -14.95
CA PRO A 128 15.30 4.07 -14.14
C PRO A 128 16.03 5.13 -14.96
N ASP A 129 16.34 6.26 -14.32
CA ASP A 129 17.30 7.23 -14.81
C ASP A 129 18.72 6.79 -14.43
N CYS A 130 19.35 6.04 -15.33
CA CYS A 130 20.70 5.53 -15.13
C CYS A 130 21.78 6.61 -15.00
N SER A 131 21.49 7.86 -15.40
CA SER A 131 22.41 8.99 -15.24
C SER A 131 22.37 9.61 -13.83
N ARG A 132 21.33 9.28 -13.03
CA ARG A 132 21.08 9.85 -11.70
C ARG A 132 21.03 8.79 -10.59
N CYS A 133 21.68 7.64 -10.79
CA CYS A 133 21.77 6.62 -9.76
C CYS A 133 22.67 7.05 -8.60
N ASN A 134 22.26 6.73 -7.37
CA ASN A 134 23.05 6.87 -6.16
C ASN A 134 23.19 5.49 -5.49
N GLY A 135 24.33 4.84 -5.70
CA GLY A 135 24.53 3.45 -5.27
C GLY A 135 23.64 2.48 -6.05
N SER A 136 22.92 1.61 -5.32
CA SER A 136 21.99 0.61 -5.89
C SER A 136 20.59 1.15 -6.23
N ILE A 137 20.32 2.44 -5.99
CA ILE A 137 19.03 3.08 -6.29
C ILE A 137 19.20 4.09 -7.41
N CYS A 138 18.29 4.04 -8.37
CA CYS A 138 18.10 5.08 -9.36
C CYS A 138 16.71 5.67 -9.21
N GLN A 139 16.58 6.98 -9.39
CA GLN A 139 15.27 7.59 -9.56
C GLN A 139 14.62 7.04 -10.84
N VAL A 140 13.30 6.88 -10.86
CA VAL A 140 12.58 6.49 -12.07
C VAL A 140 12.60 7.66 -13.05
N ALA A 141 13.06 7.44 -14.29
CA ALA A 141 13.02 8.43 -15.36
C ALA A 141 11.57 8.66 -15.82
N TYR A 142 10.86 7.55 -16.06
CA TYR A 142 9.44 7.53 -16.42
C TYR A 142 8.85 6.14 -16.13
N ALA A 143 7.52 6.09 -16.06
CA ALA A 143 6.74 4.86 -15.95
C ALA A 143 5.73 4.78 -17.11
N ASN A 144 5.53 3.59 -17.65
CA ASN A 144 4.38 3.29 -18.50
C ASN A 144 3.27 2.76 -17.59
N ILE A 145 2.15 3.47 -17.57
CA ILE A 145 0.96 3.09 -16.82
C ILE A 145 -0.09 2.61 -17.81
N SER A 146 -0.47 1.35 -17.69
CA SER A 146 -1.55 0.73 -18.46
C SER A 146 -2.78 0.59 -17.57
N LEU A 147 -3.89 1.20 -17.99
CA LEU A 147 -5.19 1.07 -17.35
C LEU A 147 -5.99 -0.02 -18.07
N PHE A 148 -6.51 -0.97 -17.29
CA PHE A 148 -7.38 -2.03 -17.77
C PHE A 148 -8.77 -1.89 -17.17
N LYS A 149 -9.78 -2.34 -17.91
CA LYS A 149 -11.15 -2.52 -17.43
C LYS A 149 -11.64 -3.89 -17.85
N GLU A 150 -12.12 -4.68 -16.89
CA GLU A 150 -12.60 -6.05 -17.13
C GLU A 150 -11.54 -6.91 -17.87
N GLY A 151 -10.26 -6.70 -17.53
CA GLY A 151 -9.11 -7.39 -18.15
C GLY A 151 -8.68 -6.86 -19.52
N ASN A 152 -9.40 -5.92 -20.12
CA ASN A 152 -9.04 -5.31 -21.41
C ASN A 152 -8.26 -4.01 -21.19
N MET A 153 -7.15 -3.84 -21.91
CA MET A 153 -6.39 -2.59 -21.86
C MET A 153 -7.17 -1.48 -22.55
N ILE A 154 -7.49 -0.41 -21.83
CA ILE A 154 -8.23 0.75 -22.34
C ILE A 154 -7.34 1.96 -22.59
N SER A 155 -6.19 2.03 -21.92
CA SER A 155 -5.21 3.09 -22.13
C SER A 155 -3.82 2.64 -21.70
N GLU A 156 -2.79 3.19 -22.34
CA GLU A 156 -1.40 3.11 -21.93
C GLU A 156 -0.76 4.48 -22.13
N ILE A 157 -0.17 5.04 -21.08
CA ILE A 157 0.46 6.35 -21.12
C ILE A 157 1.80 6.32 -20.42
N ARG A 158 2.75 7.06 -20.99
CA ARG A 158 4.04 7.34 -20.35
C ARG A 158 3.89 8.54 -19.41
N HIS A 159 4.19 8.31 -18.14
CA HIS A 159 4.21 9.33 -17.10
C HIS A 159 5.64 9.60 -16.62
N TYR A 160 5.94 10.87 -16.40
CA TYR A 160 7.17 11.30 -15.75
C TYR A 160 6.89 11.61 -14.28
N PRO A 161 7.84 11.36 -13.36
CA PRO A 161 7.71 11.80 -11.98
C PRO A 161 7.38 13.30 -11.92
N LYS A 162 6.57 13.69 -10.94
CA LYS A 162 6.12 15.08 -10.76
C LYS A 162 7.27 16.09 -10.69
N GLU A 163 8.41 15.69 -10.14
CA GLU A 163 9.63 16.51 -10.06
C GLU A 163 10.35 16.73 -11.40
N ASN A 164 10.18 15.81 -12.36
CA ASN A 164 10.84 15.84 -13.66
C ASN A 164 9.88 16.25 -14.80
N ALA A 165 8.57 16.30 -14.53
CA ALA A 165 7.56 16.71 -15.49
C ALA A 165 7.70 18.21 -15.82
N SER A 166 8.00 18.52 -17.08
CA SER A 166 8.08 19.91 -17.57
C SER A 166 6.69 20.51 -17.79
N ARG A 167 5.68 19.65 -17.99
CA ARG A 167 4.28 20.06 -18.19
C ARG A 167 3.36 19.32 -17.22
N ARG A 168 2.27 19.98 -16.79
CA ARG A 168 1.29 19.38 -15.87
C ARG A 168 0.64 18.10 -16.38
N PHE A 169 0.54 17.93 -17.70
CA PHE A 169 -0.08 16.75 -18.31
C PHE A 169 0.85 15.54 -18.41
N GLU A 170 2.13 15.68 -18.05
CA GLU A 170 3.11 14.60 -18.16
C GLU A 170 3.11 13.68 -16.93
N HIS A 171 2.47 14.08 -15.83
CA HIS A 171 2.35 13.26 -14.62
C HIS A 171 0.93 12.78 -14.32
N ASN A 172 -0.11 13.34 -14.98
CA ASN A 172 -1.52 13.02 -14.73
C ASN A 172 -2.23 12.49 -15.98
N PHE A 173 -3.13 11.53 -15.77
CA PHE A 173 -3.98 10.94 -16.81
C PHE A 173 -5.42 10.88 -16.30
N SER A 174 -6.35 11.28 -17.14
CA SER A 174 -7.78 11.10 -16.91
C SER A 174 -8.40 10.25 -18.00
N TYR A 175 -9.14 9.23 -17.61
CA TYR A 175 -10.03 8.46 -18.48
C TYR A 175 -11.48 8.80 -18.15
N TYR A 176 -12.30 8.99 -19.19
CA TYR A 176 -13.74 9.19 -19.06
C TYR A 176 -14.47 8.15 -19.93
N GLY A 177 -15.19 7.24 -19.29
CA GLY A 177 -15.97 6.21 -19.94
C GLY A 177 -17.19 6.81 -20.63
N ARG A 178 -17.20 6.83 -21.97
CA ARG A 178 -18.29 7.43 -22.78
C ARG A 178 -19.69 6.90 -22.43
N TYR A 179 -19.79 5.64 -22.05
CA TYR A 179 -21.08 4.97 -21.80
C TYR A 179 -21.25 4.48 -20.37
N SER A 180 -20.16 4.27 -19.65
CA SER A 180 -20.22 3.76 -18.28
C SER A 180 -20.36 4.86 -17.23
N HIS A 181 -20.08 6.12 -17.61
CA HIS A 181 -20.00 7.26 -16.69
C HIS A 181 -18.95 7.07 -15.59
N ASP A 182 -17.96 6.21 -15.83
CA ASP A 182 -16.80 6.09 -14.97
C ASP A 182 -15.81 7.20 -15.34
N ALA A 183 -15.22 7.84 -14.33
CA ALA A 183 -14.05 8.68 -14.51
C ALA A 183 -12.91 8.14 -13.66
N VAL A 184 -11.75 7.91 -14.27
CA VAL A 184 -10.54 7.48 -13.59
C VAL A 184 -9.48 8.55 -13.71
N TYR A 185 -8.86 8.93 -12.61
CA TYR A 185 -7.71 9.83 -12.57
C TYR A 185 -6.51 9.13 -11.96
N ILE A 186 -5.37 9.25 -12.62
CA ILE A 186 -4.10 8.64 -12.21
C ILE A 186 -3.02 9.72 -12.21
N SER A 187 -2.28 9.82 -11.12
CA SER A 187 -1.09 10.68 -10.99
C SER A 187 0.12 9.84 -10.62
N TYR A 188 1.21 9.98 -11.37
CA TYR A 188 2.50 9.39 -11.02
C TYR A 188 3.35 10.41 -10.28
N VAL A 189 3.51 10.23 -8.97
CA VAL A 189 4.16 11.24 -8.12
C VAL A 189 5.68 11.06 -8.18
N TYR A 190 6.17 9.91 -7.75
CA TYR A 190 7.60 9.58 -7.76
C TYR A 190 7.82 8.06 -7.75
N GLY A 191 9.05 7.67 -8.09
CA GLY A 191 9.49 6.29 -7.90
C GLY A 191 11.00 6.16 -7.86
N ASP A 192 11.46 5.14 -7.16
CA ASP A 192 12.84 4.65 -7.10
C ASP A 192 12.87 3.23 -7.69
N MET A 193 13.98 2.85 -8.31
CA MET A 193 14.16 1.53 -8.89
C MET A 193 15.59 1.03 -8.67
N SER A 194 15.76 -0.29 -8.65
CA SER A 194 17.09 -0.91 -8.58
C SER A 194 17.95 -0.50 -9.78
N SER A 195 19.23 -0.20 -9.51
CA SER A 195 20.24 0.05 -10.54
C SER A 195 20.59 -1.18 -11.37
N GLU A 196 20.05 -2.36 -11.07
CA GLU A 196 20.36 -3.61 -11.77
C GLU A 196 20.12 -3.55 -13.28
N SER A 197 19.15 -2.75 -13.71
CA SER A 197 18.86 -2.54 -15.13
C SER A 197 19.76 -1.49 -15.80
N CYS A 198 20.61 -0.80 -15.03
CA CYS A 198 21.57 0.18 -15.52
C CYS A 198 22.95 -0.47 -15.74
N THR A 199 23.43 -0.42 -16.98
CA THR A 199 24.75 -0.97 -17.31
C THR A 199 25.86 -0.12 -16.68
N GLY A 200 26.79 -0.76 -15.96
CA GLY A 200 27.98 -0.09 -15.40
C GLY A 200 27.78 0.57 -14.03
N VAL A 201 26.60 0.44 -13.41
CA VAL A 201 26.36 0.90 -12.04
C VAL A 201 26.63 -0.26 -11.06
N PRO A 202 27.45 -0.07 -10.01
CA PRO A 202 27.72 -1.12 -9.04
C PRO A 202 26.44 -1.48 -8.27
N ASN A 203 26.02 -2.75 -8.33
CA ASN A 203 24.92 -3.24 -7.51
C ASN A 203 25.41 -3.44 -6.07
N THR A 204 25.15 -2.48 -5.20
CA THR A 204 25.52 -2.57 -3.77
C THR A 204 24.53 -3.35 -2.91
N GLY A 205 23.44 -3.89 -3.50
CA GLY A 205 22.44 -4.69 -2.80
C GLY A 205 21.53 -3.89 -1.86
N ASP A 206 20.39 -4.47 -1.51
CA ASP A 206 19.51 -4.13 -0.38
C ASP A 206 18.84 -2.75 -0.34
N CYS A 207 18.58 -2.13 -1.48
CA CYS A 207 17.69 -0.98 -1.51
C CYS A 207 16.29 -1.36 -1.97
N GLN A 208 15.30 -1.04 -1.13
CA GLN A 208 13.88 -1.25 -1.45
C GLN A 208 13.39 -0.08 -2.32
N PRO A 209 13.02 -0.32 -3.59
CA PRO A 209 12.42 0.69 -4.43
C PRO A 209 11.11 1.20 -3.81
N LYS A 210 10.84 2.49 -3.97
CA LYS A 210 9.62 3.14 -3.50
C LYS A 210 8.83 3.63 -4.70
N GLU A 211 7.52 3.62 -4.61
CA GLU A 211 6.65 4.11 -5.68
C GLU A 211 5.44 4.76 -5.07
N VAL A 212 5.03 5.91 -5.61
CA VAL A 212 3.80 6.58 -5.20
C VAL A 212 2.98 6.96 -6.42
N VAL A 213 1.80 6.36 -6.46
CA VAL A 213 0.75 6.61 -7.44
C VAL A 213 -0.48 7.05 -6.69
N GLU A 214 -1.17 8.07 -7.20
CA GLU A 214 -2.50 8.45 -6.75
C GLU A 214 -3.50 7.95 -7.79
N TYR A 215 -4.52 7.22 -7.35
CA TYR A 215 -5.59 6.71 -8.21
C TYR A 215 -6.93 7.10 -7.64
N TRP A 216 -7.82 7.57 -8.50
CA TRP A 216 -9.18 7.95 -8.16
C TRP A 216 -10.14 7.37 -9.19
N HIS A 217 -11.26 6.84 -8.71
CA HIS A 217 -12.36 6.38 -9.54
C HIS A 217 -13.69 6.96 -9.06
N PHE A 218 -14.41 7.57 -9.98
CA PHE A 218 -15.72 8.17 -9.77
C PHE A 218 -16.77 7.45 -10.62
N THR A 219 -17.93 7.14 -10.03
CA THR A 219 -19.10 6.60 -10.74
C THR A 219 -20.30 7.52 -10.57
N ASN A 220 -21.22 7.55 -11.53
CA ASN A 220 -22.44 8.39 -11.45
C ASN A 220 -23.36 8.06 -10.27
N ASP A 221 -23.35 6.82 -9.77
CA ASP A 221 -24.19 6.42 -8.63
C ASP A 221 -23.66 6.96 -7.30
N THR A 222 -22.38 7.35 -7.26
CA THR A 222 -21.86 8.23 -6.22
C THR A 222 -22.09 9.65 -6.68
N SER A 223 -23.07 10.34 -6.10
CA SER A 223 -23.22 11.80 -6.23
C SER A 223 -22.07 12.52 -5.50
N PHE A 224 -20.83 12.17 -5.83
CA PHE A 224 -19.65 12.97 -5.58
C PHE A 224 -19.47 13.83 -6.82
N ALA A 225 -19.78 15.11 -6.70
CA ALA A 225 -19.34 16.10 -7.66
C ALA A 225 -17.86 15.85 -7.95
N VAL A 226 -17.47 15.77 -9.22
CA VAL A 226 -16.08 15.61 -9.66
C VAL A 226 -15.24 16.67 -8.96
N MET A 227 -14.50 16.26 -7.93
CA MET A 227 -13.65 17.15 -7.13
C MET A 227 -12.30 17.20 -7.83
N HIS A 228 -12.11 18.18 -8.71
CA HIS A 228 -10.76 18.54 -9.11
C HIS A 228 -10.16 19.41 -8.00
N PRO A 229 -9.06 18.98 -7.33
CA PRO A 229 -8.31 19.90 -6.51
C PRO A 229 -7.66 20.94 -7.44
N ASP A 230 -8.14 22.19 -7.41
CA ASP A 230 -7.35 23.31 -7.88
C ASP A 230 -6.33 23.67 -6.77
N PRO A 231 -5.03 23.38 -6.95
CA PRO A 231 -4.02 23.68 -5.95
C PRO A 231 -3.85 25.18 -5.70
N ALA A 232 -4.35 26.06 -6.58
CA ALA A 232 -4.21 27.50 -6.43
C ALA A 232 -5.28 28.14 -5.54
N THR A 233 -6.50 27.59 -5.49
CA THR A 233 -7.64 28.26 -4.83
C THR A 233 -8.12 27.57 -3.56
N ARG A 234 -7.78 26.29 -3.31
CA ARG A 234 -8.36 25.47 -2.23
C ARG A 234 -9.90 25.55 -2.15
N GLN A 235 -10.55 25.94 -3.23
CA GLN A 235 -12.00 25.98 -3.35
C GLN A 235 -12.44 24.77 -4.14
N TRP A 236 -13.43 24.08 -3.60
CA TRP A 236 -14.05 22.90 -4.19
C TRP A 236 -15.09 23.40 -5.19
N TRP A 237 -14.78 23.31 -6.49
CA TRP A 237 -15.77 23.60 -7.53
C TRP A 237 -16.31 22.26 -8.02
N ALA A 238 -17.58 21.98 -7.76
CA ALA A 238 -18.31 21.02 -8.56
C ALA A 238 -18.33 21.57 -9.98
N LEU A 239 -17.76 20.85 -10.94
CA LEU A 239 -17.93 21.19 -12.36
C LEU A 239 -19.35 20.81 -12.79
N GLU A 240 -20.36 21.48 -12.22
CA GLU A 240 -21.77 21.28 -12.55
C GLU A 240 -22.14 21.97 -13.89
N SER A 241 -21.20 22.70 -14.52
CA SER A 241 -21.53 23.71 -15.53
C SER A 241 -21.31 23.35 -17.00
N GLU A 242 -20.89 22.14 -17.37
CA GLU A 242 -20.77 21.78 -18.81
C GLU A 242 -21.64 20.61 -19.29
N LEU A 243 -22.31 19.89 -18.37
CA LEU A 243 -23.23 18.79 -18.73
C LEU A 243 -24.56 18.84 -17.99
N ALA A 244 -25.04 20.02 -17.58
CA ALA A 244 -26.45 20.16 -17.25
C ALA A 244 -27.26 19.87 -18.54
N PRO A 245 -28.15 18.85 -18.59
CA PRO A 245 -29.19 18.84 -19.60
C PRO A 245 -29.93 20.18 -19.44
N LYS A 246 -30.13 20.91 -20.56
CA LYS A 246 -30.97 22.10 -20.61
C LYS A 246 -32.13 21.94 -19.64
N ALA A 247 -32.23 22.85 -18.66
CA ALA A 247 -33.34 22.90 -17.73
C ALA A 247 -34.66 22.81 -18.51
N VAL A 248 -35.33 21.66 -18.42
CA VAL A 248 -36.74 21.52 -18.79
C VAL A 248 -37.50 21.72 -17.48
N ASN A 249 -38.19 22.85 -17.37
CA ASN A 249 -39.17 23.20 -16.31
C ASN A 249 -38.65 23.71 -14.95
N GLY A 250 -37.60 24.55 -14.93
CA GLY A 250 -37.50 25.65 -13.94
C GLY A 250 -37.53 25.31 -12.44
N ARG A 251 -37.13 24.10 -12.02
CA ARG A 251 -36.95 23.76 -10.61
C ARG A 251 -35.47 23.68 -10.26
N THR A 252 -35.04 24.58 -9.39
CA THR A 252 -33.76 24.52 -8.66
C THR A 252 -33.76 23.27 -7.77
N VAL A 253 -32.74 22.43 -7.92
CA VAL A 253 -32.49 21.30 -7.01
C VAL A 253 -31.66 21.88 -5.85
N GLY A 254 -32.20 21.81 -4.63
CA GLY A 254 -31.52 22.26 -3.42
C GLY A 254 -30.42 21.29 -2.99
N ALA A 255 -29.37 21.83 -2.36
CA ALA A 255 -28.31 21.04 -1.74
C ALA A 255 -28.89 20.06 -0.72
N VAL A 256 -28.48 18.79 -0.81
CA VAL A 256 -28.88 17.73 0.11
C VAL A 256 -27.77 17.55 1.14
N GLU A 257 -28.09 17.82 2.41
CA GLU A 257 -27.23 17.57 3.56
C GLU A 257 -27.51 16.15 4.07
N TYR A 258 -26.47 15.31 4.18
CA TYR A 258 -26.61 13.93 4.65
C TYR A 258 -26.12 13.78 6.10
N HIS A 259 -26.92 13.14 6.94
CA HIS A 259 -26.54 12.65 8.26
C HIS A 259 -26.39 11.13 8.21
N PHE A 260 -25.24 10.62 8.66
CA PHE A 260 -24.98 9.19 8.78
C PHE A 260 -25.14 8.76 10.24
N ASP A 261 -26.14 7.90 10.51
CA ASP A 261 -26.29 7.25 11.80
C ASP A 261 -25.42 5.97 11.89
N ARG A 262 -24.67 5.84 13.00
CA ARG A 262 -23.80 4.70 13.32
C ARG A 262 -24.60 3.43 13.59
N VAL A 263 -24.16 2.31 13.02
CA VAL A 263 -24.54 0.95 13.47
C VAL A 263 -23.28 0.21 13.93
N GLY A 264 -23.38 -0.46 15.09
CA GLY A 264 -22.27 -1.00 15.88
C GLY A 264 -21.45 -2.12 15.23
N HIS A 265 -20.19 -2.19 15.64
CA HIS A 265 -19.18 -3.19 15.27
C HIS A 265 -19.35 -4.52 16.02
N ASP A 266 -19.17 -5.63 15.29
CA ASP A 266 -18.81 -6.95 15.81
C ASP A 266 -17.35 -7.27 15.45
N PRO A 267 -16.46 -7.63 16.40
CA PRO A 267 -15.08 -8.01 16.09
C PRO A 267 -14.96 -9.52 15.84
N GLY A 268 -14.96 -9.92 14.57
CA GLY A 268 -14.53 -11.25 14.15
C GLY A 268 -13.01 -11.32 13.99
N LEU A 269 -12.32 -12.00 14.92
CA LEU A 269 -10.88 -12.28 14.84
C LEU A 269 -10.53 -13.19 13.66
N LEU A 270 -9.69 -12.69 12.74
CA LEU A 270 -8.93 -13.52 11.80
C LEU A 270 -7.43 -13.34 12.07
N LEU A 271 -6.82 -14.35 12.68
CA LEU A 271 -5.36 -14.49 12.75
C LEU A 271 -4.84 -14.83 11.36
N THR A 272 -3.93 -14.02 10.84
CA THR A 272 -3.32 -14.20 9.52
C THR A 272 -2.45 -15.47 9.46
N PRO A 273 -2.37 -16.14 8.29
CA PRO A 273 -1.76 -17.47 8.14
C PRO A 273 -0.24 -17.53 8.43
N GLY A 274 0.48 -16.41 8.41
CA GLY A 274 1.92 -16.36 8.71
C GLY A 274 2.28 -16.74 10.16
N TYR A 275 1.44 -16.37 11.13
CA TYR A 275 1.69 -16.67 12.55
C TYR A 275 1.49 -18.14 12.92
N ARG A 276 0.67 -18.89 12.16
CA ARG A 276 0.43 -20.33 12.42
C ARG A 276 1.68 -21.17 12.18
N TRP A 277 2.45 -20.87 11.14
CA TRP A 277 3.66 -21.63 10.81
C TRP A 277 4.79 -21.39 11.80
N MET A 278 4.92 -20.17 12.31
CA MET A 278 5.96 -19.80 13.27
C MET A 278 5.79 -20.50 14.62
N VAL A 279 4.54 -20.61 15.11
CA VAL A 279 4.23 -21.33 16.37
C VAL A 279 4.43 -22.84 16.20
N ILE A 280 4.11 -23.40 15.03
CA ILE A 280 4.32 -24.83 14.75
C ILE A 280 5.83 -25.16 14.70
N LEU A 281 6.66 -24.30 14.09
CA LEU A 281 8.11 -24.51 14.05
C LEU A 281 8.75 -24.47 15.46
N LEU A 282 8.31 -23.54 16.30
CA LEU A 282 8.76 -23.44 17.69
C LEU A 282 8.36 -24.67 18.52
N CYS A 283 7.16 -25.21 18.32
CA CYS A 283 6.74 -26.45 18.99
C CYS A 283 7.54 -27.68 18.53
N LEU A 284 7.81 -27.82 17.23
CA LEU A 284 8.54 -28.97 16.69
C LEU A 284 10.01 -28.98 17.12
N THR A 285 10.65 -27.81 17.18
CA THR A 285 12.03 -27.68 17.67
C THR A 285 12.13 -27.97 19.17
N GLY A 286 11.17 -27.52 19.96
CA GLY A 286 11.06 -27.87 21.39
C GLY A 286 10.90 -29.37 21.63
N LEU A 287 10.03 -30.03 20.86
CA LEU A 287 9.81 -31.49 20.94
C LEU A 287 11.04 -32.29 20.50
N GLY A 288 11.75 -31.84 19.46
CA GLY A 288 13.00 -32.47 19.00
C GLY A 288 14.10 -32.44 20.07
N LEU A 289 14.26 -31.31 20.76
CA LEU A 289 15.22 -31.18 21.86
C LEU A 289 14.85 -32.05 23.07
N LEU A 290 13.55 -32.16 23.38
CA LEU A 290 13.06 -33.03 24.45
C LEU A 290 13.32 -34.51 24.14
N ALA A 291 13.05 -34.95 22.91
CA ALA A 291 13.31 -36.31 22.46
C ALA A 291 14.81 -36.66 22.52
N LEU A 292 15.68 -35.72 22.11
CA LEU A 292 17.11 -35.87 22.19
C LEU A 292 17.59 -36.02 23.65
N ALA A 293 17.05 -35.20 24.56
CA ALA A 293 17.36 -35.28 25.99
C ALA A 293 16.95 -36.63 26.61
N ILE A 294 15.80 -37.17 26.20
CA ILE A 294 15.32 -38.50 26.64
C ILE A 294 16.25 -39.61 26.13
N LEU A 295 16.67 -39.55 24.87
CA LEU A 295 17.58 -40.54 24.28
C LEU A 295 18.97 -40.54 24.95
N VAL A 296 19.53 -39.35 25.23
CA VAL A 296 20.79 -39.22 25.97
C VAL A 296 20.68 -39.79 27.39
N ARG A 297 19.52 -39.64 28.04
CA ARG A 297 19.29 -40.17 29.40
C ARG A 297 19.16 -41.70 29.40
N LYS A 298 18.55 -42.30 28.38
CA LYS A 298 18.43 -43.77 28.24
C LYS A 298 19.77 -44.46 27.94
N GLY A 299 20.66 -43.82 27.17
CA GLY A 299 21.97 -44.39 26.82
C GLY A 299 23.06 -44.33 27.90
N ARG A 300 22.73 -43.88 29.13
CA ARG A 300 23.63 -43.83 30.29
C ARG A 300 23.35 -44.91 31.36
N LYS A 301 22.39 -45.80 31.12
CA LYS A 301 22.19 -47.00 31.94
C LYS A 301 22.98 -48.17 31.38
#